data_AF-A0A420BKM6-F1
#
_entry.id   AF-A0A420BKM6-F1
#
_cell.length_a   1.000
_cell.length_b   1.000
_cell.length_c   1.000
_cell.angle_alpha   90.00
_cell.angle_beta   90.00
_cell.angle_gamma   90.00
#
_symmetry.space_group_name_H-M   'P 1'
#
loop_
_entity.id
_entity.type
_entity.pdbx_description
1 polymer ?
#
loop_
_entity_poly.entity_id
_entity_poly.type
_entity_poly.pdbx_seq_one_letter_code
_entity_poly.pdbx_strand_id
1 'polypeptide(L)'
;MNLLNVFDQINAVDPEFSDRISPRREAIKNLASISGKVTLAAIPFLISELFKKAYGATAPTDVNGVLNYALTLEYLEAEYYTMGVAKAGLIPSGRPLGAITTIRDHEVAHVNFLKQVLGNKAVSKPTFDFTAGGTFGNVFSNYDTFLAVAQAFEDTGVRAYKGQAGILLGNRVVLTAALQIHSVEARHASHIRQMRRARGGGAADQKPWITGSNDTGIGAVVDPIYAGENNVTQAGVDITNLSGPMGKISTNAATQSFDEPLSAEAVLNIAGLFIKA
;
A
#
# COMPACT_ATOMS: atom_id res chain seq x y z
N MET A 1 -13.36 -13.76 12.42
CA MET A 1 -12.98 -14.88 11.52
C MET A 1 -11.70 -15.49 12.07
N ASN A 2 -11.64 -16.81 12.23
CA ASN A 2 -10.47 -17.48 12.80
C ASN A 2 -9.47 -17.80 11.66
N LEU A 3 -8.56 -16.85 11.38
CA LEU A 3 -7.61 -16.93 10.26
C LEU A 3 -6.65 -18.12 10.37
N LEU A 4 -6.45 -18.66 11.58
CA LEU A 4 -5.62 -19.85 11.82
C LEU A 4 -6.19 -21.10 11.12
N ASN A 5 -7.53 -21.24 11.05
CA ASN A 5 -8.17 -22.37 10.37
C ASN A 5 -7.98 -22.33 8.85
N VAL A 6 -7.65 -21.18 8.26
CA VAL A 6 -7.48 -21.06 6.80
C VAL A 6 -6.17 -21.73 6.36
N PHE A 7 -5.09 -21.60 7.14
CA PHE A 7 -3.82 -22.27 6.83
C PHE A 7 -3.85 -23.78 7.08
N ASP A 8 -4.51 -24.22 8.14
CA ASP A 8 -4.69 -25.65 8.39
C ASP A 8 -5.55 -26.30 7.29
N GLN A 9 -6.54 -25.57 6.77
CA GLN A 9 -7.32 -26.01 5.61
C GLN A 9 -6.52 -25.99 4.30
N ILE A 10 -5.63 -25.02 4.09
CA ILE A 10 -4.79 -24.92 2.88
C ILE A 10 -3.70 -26.00 2.86
N ASN A 11 -3.01 -26.23 3.98
CA ASN A 11 -2.01 -27.30 4.10
C ASN A 11 -2.66 -28.70 4.01
N ALA A 12 -3.90 -28.85 4.45
CA ALA A 12 -4.65 -30.10 4.30
C ALA A 12 -5.11 -30.37 2.86
N VAL A 13 -5.21 -29.35 2.01
CA VAL A 13 -5.70 -29.45 0.62
C VAL A 13 -4.56 -29.55 -0.41
N ASP A 14 -3.38 -28.97 -0.14
CA ASP A 14 -2.20 -29.08 -1.03
C ASP A 14 -0.89 -29.31 -0.24
N PRO A 15 -0.52 -30.58 0.01
CA PRO A 15 0.71 -30.94 0.73
C PRO A 15 2.01 -30.52 0.03
N GLU A 16 1.97 -30.23 -1.28
CA GLU A 16 3.12 -29.80 -2.10
C GLU A 16 3.32 -28.28 -2.10
N PHE A 17 2.58 -27.53 -1.27
CA PHE A 17 2.66 -26.08 -1.14
C PHE A 17 4.11 -25.59 -0.90
N SER A 18 4.92 -26.30 -0.11
CA SER A 18 6.34 -25.96 0.09
C SER A 18 7.21 -26.12 -1.16
N ASP A 19 6.92 -27.11 -2.01
CA ASP A 19 7.73 -27.40 -3.20
C ASP A 19 7.42 -26.45 -4.37
N ARG A 20 6.20 -25.90 -4.41
CA ARG A 20 5.80 -24.85 -5.37
C ARG A 20 6.37 -23.47 -5.04
N ILE A 21 6.95 -23.29 -3.86
CA ILE A 21 7.63 -22.06 -3.41
C ILE A 21 9.09 -21.98 -3.93
N SER A 22 9.56 -22.96 -4.73
CA SER A 22 10.88 -22.93 -5.39
C SER A 22 10.77 -22.55 -6.89
N PRO A 23 11.07 -21.30 -7.30
CA PRO A 23 10.81 -20.83 -8.66
C PRO A 23 11.97 -21.02 -9.65
N ARG A 24 12.99 -21.83 -9.35
CA ARG A 24 14.20 -21.88 -10.21
C ARG A 24 13.97 -22.45 -11.62
N ARG A 25 12.91 -23.24 -11.86
CA ARG A 25 12.76 -23.98 -13.12
C ARG A 25 11.87 -23.32 -14.17
N GLU A 26 11.05 -22.35 -13.79
CA GLU A 26 10.14 -21.64 -14.71
C GLU A 26 10.69 -20.26 -15.13
N ALA A 27 11.46 -19.58 -14.27
CA ALA A 27 12.11 -18.31 -14.64
C ALA A 27 13.20 -18.46 -15.72
N ILE A 28 13.86 -19.63 -15.80
CA ILE A 28 14.91 -19.90 -16.80
C ILE A 28 14.32 -20.22 -18.19
N LYS A 29 13.06 -20.68 -18.27
CA LYS A 29 12.40 -20.95 -19.56
C LYS A 29 11.93 -19.67 -20.26
N ASN A 30 11.62 -18.62 -19.51
CA ASN A 30 11.12 -17.35 -20.07
C ASN A 30 12.22 -16.33 -20.40
N LEU A 31 13.46 -16.52 -19.91
CA LEU A 31 14.61 -15.68 -20.31
C LEU A 31 15.28 -16.15 -21.61
N ALA A 32 15.07 -17.40 -22.01
CA ALA A 32 15.68 -17.98 -23.21
C ALA A 32 15.02 -17.51 -24.53
N SER A 33 13.93 -16.76 -24.48
CA SER A 33 13.26 -16.19 -25.67
C SER A 33 13.69 -14.75 -26.00
N ILE A 34 14.54 -14.12 -25.17
CA ILE A 34 15.08 -12.76 -25.38
C ILE A 34 16.59 -12.83 -25.70
N SER A 35 17.01 -13.76 -26.56
CA SER A 35 18.38 -13.81 -27.08
C SER A 35 18.38 -13.64 -28.59
N GLY A 36 18.38 -12.39 -29.04
CA GLY A 36 18.34 -12.07 -30.46
C GLY A 36 18.67 -10.62 -30.77
N LYS A 37 19.91 -10.21 -30.45
CA LYS A 37 20.61 -8.99 -30.92
C LYS A 37 20.27 -7.68 -30.19
N VAL A 38 21.10 -7.29 -29.23
CA VAL A 38 21.36 -5.87 -28.91
C VAL A 38 22.87 -5.64 -28.91
N THR A 39 23.30 -4.71 -29.74
CA THR A 39 24.68 -4.37 -30.06
C THR A 39 25.30 -3.50 -28.95
N LEU A 40 26.55 -3.80 -28.59
CA LEU A 40 27.39 -3.07 -27.62
C LEU A 40 27.75 -1.66 -28.12
N ALA A 41 26.86 -0.68 -28.02
CA ALA A 41 27.20 0.74 -28.22
C ALA A 41 26.12 1.70 -27.67
N ALA A 42 25.94 1.78 -26.35
CA ALA A 42 25.30 2.92 -25.66
C ALA A 42 25.49 2.84 -24.13
N ILE A 43 26.72 3.03 -23.65
CA ILE A 43 27.00 3.23 -22.22
C ILE A 43 27.39 4.69 -22.01
N PRO A 44 26.40 5.59 -21.84
CA PRO A 44 26.59 6.66 -20.86
C PRO A 44 25.43 6.83 -19.88
N PHE A 45 24.30 6.12 -20.04
CA PHE A 45 23.12 6.31 -19.18
C PHE A 45 23.08 5.39 -17.93
N LEU A 46 23.94 4.36 -17.88
CA LEU A 46 23.92 3.35 -16.81
C LEU A 46 24.59 3.82 -15.49
N ILE A 47 25.25 4.98 -15.48
CA ILE A 47 26.00 5.45 -14.29
C ILE A 47 25.12 6.31 -13.37
N SER A 48 24.07 6.94 -13.89
CA SER A 48 23.14 7.75 -13.06
C SER A 48 22.27 6.90 -12.13
N GLU A 49 22.03 5.63 -12.45
CA GLU A 49 21.32 4.68 -11.56
C GLU A 49 22.18 4.20 -10.38
N LEU A 50 23.51 4.30 -10.46
CA LEU A 50 24.41 3.87 -9.39
C LEU A 50 24.51 4.87 -8.22
N PHE A 51 24.05 6.12 -8.40
CA PHE A 51 24.12 7.17 -7.38
C PHE A 51 22.85 7.38 -6.55
N LYS A 52 21.75 6.66 -6.84
CA LYS A 52 20.52 6.63 -5.99
C LYS A 52 20.60 5.60 -4.84
N LYS A 53 21.80 5.35 -4.31
CA LYS A 53 22.02 4.37 -3.23
C LYS A 53 22.35 5.06 -1.90
N ALA A 54 21.46 5.95 -1.49
CA ALA A 54 21.33 6.36 -0.10
C ALA A 54 19.88 6.08 0.29
N TYR A 55 19.66 4.96 1.01
CA TYR A 55 18.35 4.38 1.38
C TYR A 55 17.51 3.77 0.24
N GLY A 56 18.10 2.89 -0.57
CA GLY A 56 17.37 2.17 -1.62
C GLY A 56 16.87 0.80 -1.17
N ALA A 57 15.66 0.71 -0.63
CA ALA A 57 14.94 -0.56 -0.64
C ALA A 57 14.62 -0.90 -2.11
N THR A 58 15.22 -1.98 -2.63
CA THR A 58 14.96 -2.42 -4.01
C THR A 58 13.53 -2.95 -4.15
N ALA A 59 12.86 -2.59 -5.24
CA ALA A 59 11.55 -3.14 -5.57
C ALA A 59 11.56 -4.68 -5.52
N PRO A 60 10.51 -5.32 -4.97
CA PRO A 60 10.47 -6.77 -4.87
C PRO A 60 10.38 -7.40 -6.27
N THR A 61 11.02 -8.54 -6.43
CA THR A 61 11.05 -9.30 -7.69
C THR A 61 10.52 -10.72 -7.56
N ASP A 62 10.22 -11.15 -6.33
CA ASP A 62 9.67 -12.46 -6.00
C ASP A 62 8.62 -12.37 -4.89
N VAL A 63 7.97 -13.49 -4.59
CA VAL A 63 6.90 -13.57 -3.58
C VAL A 63 7.39 -13.18 -2.18
N ASN A 64 8.59 -13.63 -1.76
CA ASN A 64 9.11 -13.30 -0.43
C ASN A 64 9.44 -11.81 -0.31
N GLY A 65 9.93 -11.19 -1.38
CA GLY A 65 10.15 -9.77 -1.49
C GLY A 65 8.85 -8.99 -1.33
N VAL A 66 7.78 -9.41 -2.03
CA VAL A 66 6.46 -8.76 -1.91
C VAL A 66 5.91 -8.89 -0.49
N LEU A 67 6.05 -10.06 0.14
CA LEU A 67 5.58 -10.28 1.51
C LEU A 67 6.39 -9.48 2.54
N ASN A 68 7.70 -9.35 2.39
CA ASN A 68 8.52 -8.51 3.27
C ASN A 68 8.30 -7.01 3.04
N TYR A 69 8.05 -6.62 1.80
CA TYR A 69 7.59 -5.28 1.43
C TYR A 69 6.28 -4.95 2.14
N ALA A 70 5.27 -5.80 2.02
CA ALA A 70 4.00 -5.66 2.74
C ALA A 70 4.24 -5.60 4.26
N LEU A 71 5.01 -6.54 4.82
CA LEU A 71 5.29 -6.59 6.26
C LEU A 71 5.92 -5.29 6.79
N THR A 72 6.75 -4.62 5.99
CA THR A 72 7.35 -3.34 6.36
C THR A 72 6.31 -2.22 6.46
N LEU A 73 5.33 -2.19 5.55
CA LEU A 73 4.23 -1.23 5.57
C LEU A 73 3.28 -1.51 6.74
N GLU A 74 2.92 -2.76 6.94
CA GLU A 74 2.06 -3.19 8.06
C GLU A 74 2.70 -2.88 9.42
N TYR A 75 4.03 -2.99 9.53
CA TYR A 75 4.74 -2.55 10.74
C TYR A 75 4.62 -1.04 10.97
N LEU A 76 4.67 -0.22 9.91
CA LEU A 76 4.54 1.23 9.99
C LEU A 76 3.15 1.60 10.52
N GLU A 77 2.10 1.03 9.94
CA GLU A 77 0.71 1.30 10.30
C GLU A 77 0.36 0.75 11.69
N ALA A 78 0.75 -0.50 11.99
CA ALA A 78 0.50 -1.10 13.30
C ALA A 78 1.16 -0.31 14.44
N GLU A 79 2.39 0.17 14.26
CA GLU A 79 3.07 1.01 15.25
C GLU A 79 2.38 2.38 15.36
N TYR A 80 2.05 3.01 14.23
CA TYR A 80 1.40 4.31 14.19
C TYR A 80 0.10 4.33 14.99
N TYR A 81 -0.78 3.36 14.71
CA TYR A 81 -2.07 3.27 15.40
C TYR A 81 -1.91 2.84 16.86
N THR A 82 -0.94 1.97 17.17
CA THR A 82 -0.65 1.60 18.57
C THR A 82 -0.23 2.83 19.38
N MET A 83 0.66 3.66 18.85
CA MET A 83 1.08 4.90 19.48
C MET A 83 -0.09 5.90 19.60
N GLY A 84 -0.90 6.03 18.55
CA GLY A 84 -2.07 6.91 18.53
C GLY A 84 -3.12 6.56 19.58
N VAL A 85 -3.49 5.28 19.68
CA VAL A 85 -4.45 4.77 20.68
C VAL A 85 -3.92 4.92 22.11
N ALA A 86 -2.61 4.70 22.32
CA ALA A 86 -1.99 4.86 23.63
C ALA A 86 -1.86 6.33 24.08
N LYS A 87 -1.92 7.30 23.16
CA LYS A 87 -1.76 8.71 23.46
C LYS A 87 -3.05 9.31 24.04
N ALA A 88 -3.08 9.43 25.37
CA ALA A 88 -4.19 10.05 26.08
C ALA A 88 -4.53 11.45 25.54
N GLY A 89 -5.81 11.67 25.24
CA GLY A 89 -6.33 12.96 24.75
C GLY A 89 -6.08 13.25 23.27
N LEU A 90 -5.37 12.39 22.53
CA LEU A 90 -5.19 12.57 21.08
C LEU A 90 -6.46 12.26 20.30
N ILE A 91 -7.05 11.08 20.52
CA ILE A 91 -8.24 10.62 19.80
C ILE A 91 -9.47 10.85 20.68
N PRO A 92 -10.53 11.51 20.17
CA PRO A 92 -11.76 11.67 20.93
C PRO A 92 -12.37 10.33 21.35
N SER A 93 -12.82 10.25 22.61
CA SER A 93 -13.46 9.05 23.16
C SER A 93 -14.73 8.64 22.39
N GLY A 94 -15.15 7.39 22.55
CA GLY A 94 -16.35 6.86 21.92
C GLY A 94 -16.07 6.33 20.52
N ARG A 95 -16.91 6.69 19.55
CA ARG A 95 -16.83 6.16 18.18
C ARG A 95 -15.46 6.36 17.51
N PRO A 96 -14.79 7.53 17.59
CA PRO A 96 -13.50 7.73 16.94
C PRO A 96 -12.41 6.82 17.53
N LEU A 97 -12.28 6.75 18.86
CA LEU A 97 -11.35 5.84 19.51
C LEU A 97 -11.64 4.37 19.17
N GLY A 98 -12.92 3.97 19.15
CA GLY A 98 -13.32 2.61 18.77
C GLY A 98 -12.93 2.25 17.33
N ALA A 99 -13.13 3.17 16.39
CA ALA A 99 -12.74 2.99 14.99
C ALA A 99 -11.21 2.84 14.85
N ILE A 100 -10.42 3.76 15.42
CA ILE A 100 -8.96 3.70 15.33
C ILE A 100 -8.40 2.47 16.06
N THR A 101 -9.01 2.05 17.17
CA THR A 101 -8.63 0.80 17.86
C THR A 101 -8.89 -0.43 17.00
N THR A 102 -10.00 -0.44 16.26
CA THR A 102 -10.33 -1.54 15.34
C THR A 102 -9.31 -1.64 14.20
N ILE A 103 -8.95 -0.50 13.59
CA ILE A 103 -7.92 -0.44 12.55
C ILE A 103 -6.59 -0.93 13.11
N ARG A 104 -6.17 -0.42 14.27
CA ARG A 104 -4.97 -0.89 15.00
C ARG A 104 -4.93 -2.40 15.15
N ASP A 105 -6.03 -3.00 15.60
CA ASP A 105 -6.12 -4.44 15.84
C ASP A 105 -6.00 -5.24 14.53
N HIS A 106 -6.52 -4.70 13.42
CA HIS A 106 -6.35 -5.29 12.09
C HIS A 106 -4.89 -5.23 11.61
N GLU A 107 -4.21 -4.09 11.73
CA GLU A 107 -2.80 -3.99 11.31
C GLU A 107 -1.88 -4.91 12.11
N VAL A 108 -2.14 -5.04 13.41
CA VAL A 108 -1.43 -6.02 14.25
C VAL A 108 -1.70 -7.46 13.76
N ALA A 109 -2.92 -7.76 13.32
CA ALA A 109 -3.25 -9.07 12.76
C ALA A 109 -2.57 -9.30 11.40
N HIS A 110 -2.49 -8.29 10.52
CA HIS A 110 -1.77 -8.36 9.25
C HIS A 110 -0.27 -8.62 9.47
N VAL A 111 0.36 -7.88 10.39
CA VAL A 111 1.76 -8.12 10.80
C VAL A 111 1.96 -9.55 11.26
N ASN A 112 1.12 -10.06 12.16
CA ASN A 112 1.25 -11.41 12.69
C ASN A 112 1.07 -12.48 11.59
N PHE A 113 0.10 -12.27 10.71
CA PHE A 113 -0.14 -13.12 9.55
C PHE A 113 1.10 -13.18 8.64
N LEU A 114 1.62 -12.03 8.23
CA LEU A 114 2.77 -11.97 7.32
C LEU A 114 4.02 -12.57 7.95
N LYS A 115 4.28 -12.30 9.23
CA LYS A 115 5.39 -12.94 9.97
C LYS A 115 5.25 -14.46 10.00
N GLN A 116 4.04 -14.97 10.21
CA GLN A 116 3.78 -16.41 10.20
C GLN A 116 4.05 -17.03 8.82
N VAL A 117 3.59 -16.39 7.75
CA VAL A 117 3.82 -16.86 6.37
C VAL A 117 5.31 -16.82 5.99
N LEU A 118 6.02 -15.76 6.38
CA LEU A 118 7.43 -15.57 6.07
C LEU A 118 8.36 -16.44 6.92
N GLY A 119 7.96 -16.78 8.16
CA GLY A 119 8.79 -17.51 9.12
C GLY A 119 10.14 -16.82 9.32
N ASN A 120 11.23 -17.58 9.17
CA ASN A 120 12.60 -17.08 9.32
C ASN A 120 13.04 -16.07 8.24
N LYS A 121 12.23 -15.86 7.18
CA LYS A 121 12.49 -14.86 6.15
C LYS A 121 11.86 -13.50 6.45
N ALA A 122 11.13 -13.38 7.57
CA ALA A 122 10.49 -12.14 7.95
C ALA A 122 11.52 -11.07 8.29
N VAL A 123 11.40 -9.89 7.68
CA VAL A 123 12.20 -8.73 8.03
C VAL A 123 11.91 -8.28 9.47
N SER A 124 12.94 -7.74 10.12
CA SER A 124 12.80 -7.14 11.44
C SER A 124 12.03 -5.83 11.34
N LYS A 125 11.24 -5.52 12.37
CA LYS A 125 10.51 -4.25 12.46
C LYS A 125 11.49 -3.07 12.48
N PRO A 126 11.39 -2.09 11.56
CA PRO A 126 12.18 -0.87 11.61
C PRO A 126 11.83 0.00 12.82
N THR A 127 12.65 1.02 13.08
CA THR A 127 12.25 2.11 13.98
C THR A 127 11.66 3.24 13.15
N PHE A 128 10.56 3.83 13.63
CA PHE A 128 9.83 4.86 12.89
C PHE A 128 9.99 6.26 13.50
N ASP A 129 9.93 7.28 12.65
CA ASP A 129 9.74 8.70 12.96
C ASP A 129 8.47 9.21 12.27
N PHE A 130 7.36 9.21 13.01
CA PHE A 130 6.07 9.67 12.49
C PHE A 130 5.97 11.19 12.25
N THR A 131 6.98 11.96 12.67
CA THR A 131 7.04 13.38 12.31
C THR A 131 7.56 13.60 10.89
N ALA A 132 8.11 12.57 10.24
CA ALA A 132 8.76 12.66 8.93
C ALA A 132 9.76 13.84 8.87
N GLY A 133 10.71 13.86 9.81
CA GLY A 133 11.70 14.93 9.90
C GLY A 133 11.10 16.30 10.26
N GLY A 134 9.97 16.32 10.99
CA GLY A 134 9.27 17.54 11.41
C GLY A 134 8.13 18.00 10.50
N THR A 135 7.99 17.40 9.31
CA THR A 135 6.88 17.67 8.36
C THR A 135 5.50 17.54 9.02
N PHE A 136 5.32 16.51 9.83
CA PHE A 136 4.13 16.26 10.64
C PHE A 136 4.44 16.37 12.14
N GLY A 137 5.17 17.42 12.54
CA GLY A 137 5.72 17.57 13.89
C GLY A 137 4.70 17.49 15.04
N ASN A 138 3.42 17.75 14.78
CA ASN A 138 2.34 17.69 15.77
C ASN A 138 1.45 16.44 15.67
N VAL A 139 1.83 15.41 14.90
CA VAL A 139 1.01 14.23 14.57
C VAL A 139 0.40 13.53 15.79
N PHE A 140 1.11 13.43 16.93
CA PHE A 140 0.59 12.82 18.17
C PHE A 140 0.13 13.85 19.21
N SER A 141 -0.11 15.09 18.80
CA SER A 141 -0.67 16.17 19.63
C SER A 141 -1.85 16.88 18.99
N ASN A 142 -2.11 16.62 17.71
CA ASN A 142 -3.20 17.20 16.94
C ASN A 142 -3.96 16.07 16.21
N TYR A 143 -5.24 15.92 16.52
CA TYR A 143 -6.06 14.86 15.96
C TYR A 143 -6.29 14.99 14.45
N ASP A 144 -6.36 16.21 13.92
CA ASP A 144 -6.56 16.44 12.49
C ASP A 144 -5.28 16.10 11.70
N THR A 145 -4.10 16.39 12.25
CA THR A 145 -2.82 15.89 11.70
C THR A 145 -2.73 14.37 11.81
N PHE A 146 -3.14 13.78 12.94
CA PHE A 146 -3.16 12.33 13.12
C PHE A 146 -4.00 11.65 12.03
N LEU A 147 -5.21 12.16 11.77
CA LEU A 147 -6.06 11.59 10.71
C LEU A 147 -5.50 11.86 9.32
N ALA A 148 -4.84 13.00 9.07
CA ALA A 148 -4.20 13.29 7.79
C ALA A 148 -3.07 12.28 7.46
N VAL A 149 -2.21 11.99 8.44
CA VAL A 149 -1.15 10.97 8.28
C VAL A 149 -1.74 9.56 8.20
N ALA A 150 -2.80 9.27 8.97
CA ALA A 150 -3.53 8.00 8.85
C ALA A 150 -4.04 7.81 7.41
N GLN A 151 -4.69 8.84 6.83
CA GLN A 151 -5.17 8.75 5.45
C GLN A 151 -4.04 8.50 4.46
N ALA A 152 -2.91 9.19 4.64
CA ALA A 152 -1.73 9.02 3.79
C ALA A 152 -1.21 7.57 3.82
N PHE A 153 -1.19 6.93 4.99
CA PHE A 153 -0.80 5.53 5.11
C PHE A 153 -1.80 4.60 4.43
N GLU A 154 -3.08 4.67 4.80
CA GLU A 154 -4.12 3.80 4.26
C GLU A 154 -4.24 3.89 2.73
N ASP A 155 -4.26 5.12 2.18
CA ASP A 155 -4.28 5.32 0.73
C ASP A 155 -3.00 4.75 0.08
N THR A 156 -1.83 4.84 0.74
CA THR A 156 -0.59 4.22 0.26
C THR A 156 -0.67 2.70 0.31
N GLY A 157 -1.19 2.11 1.39
CA GLY A 157 -1.33 0.67 1.60
C GLY A 157 -2.19 0.01 0.53
N VAL A 158 -3.36 0.58 0.23
CA VAL A 158 -4.25 0.14 -0.86
C VAL A 158 -3.48 0.05 -2.19
N ARG A 159 -2.78 1.13 -2.54
CA ARG A 159 -2.06 1.26 -3.81
C ARG A 159 -0.81 0.37 -3.86
N ALA A 160 -0.17 0.14 -2.72
CA ALA A 160 0.97 -0.75 -2.55
C ALA A 160 0.61 -2.22 -2.84
N TYR A 161 -0.46 -2.73 -2.21
CA TYR A 161 -0.92 -4.09 -2.45
C TYR A 161 -1.34 -4.31 -3.89
N LYS A 162 -2.10 -3.37 -4.48
CA LYS A 162 -2.52 -3.45 -5.88
C LYS A 162 -1.30 -3.48 -6.83
N GLY A 163 -0.30 -2.65 -6.56
CA GLY A 163 0.91 -2.56 -7.39
C GLY A 163 1.76 -3.83 -7.41
N GLN A 164 1.69 -4.67 -6.37
CA GLN A 164 2.47 -5.92 -6.30
C GLN A 164 1.68 -7.17 -6.73
N ALA A 165 0.38 -7.05 -7.00
CA ALA A 165 -0.47 -8.19 -7.36
C ALA A 165 0.05 -8.97 -8.58
N GLY A 166 0.66 -8.29 -9.55
CA GLY A 166 1.23 -8.91 -10.75
C GLY A 166 2.34 -9.94 -10.46
N ILE A 167 3.17 -9.69 -9.43
CA ILE A 167 4.25 -10.60 -9.02
C ILE A 167 3.67 -11.87 -8.36
N LEU A 168 2.48 -11.77 -7.77
CA LEU A 168 1.83 -12.85 -7.02
C LEU A 168 1.00 -13.78 -7.91
N LEU A 169 0.83 -13.51 -9.21
CA LEU A 169 -0.02 -14.30 -10.13
C LEU A 169 0.34 -15.80 -10.15
N GLY A 170 1.63 -16.12 -10.00
CA GLY A 170 2.12 -17.51 -9.94
C GLY A 170 1.83 -18.22 -8.62
N ASN A 171 1.44 -17.50 -7.57
CA ASN A 171 1.14 -18.05 -6.24
C ASN A 171 -0.28 -17.63 -5.81
N ARG A 172 -1.27 -18.40 -6.26
CA ARG A 172 -2.70 -18.10 -6.03
C ARG A 172 -3.05 -17.96 -4.55
N VAL A 173 -2.45 -18.75 -3.68
CA VAL A 173 -2.70 -18.69 -2.23
C VAL A 173 -2.27 -17.35 -1.66
N VAL A 174 -1.02 -16.95 -1.95
CA VAL A 174 -0.49 -15.66 -1.48
C VAL A 174 -1.24 -14.50 -2.13
N LEU A 175 -1.58 -14.59 -3.42
CA LEU A 175 -2.39 -13.59 -4.09
C LEU A 175 -3.78 -13.45 -3.44
N THR A 176 -4.47 -14.55 -3.13
CA THR A 176 -5.76 -14.50 -2.44
C THR A 176 -5.66 -13.81 -1.10
N ALA A 177 -4.64 -14.14 -0.29
CA ALA A 177 -4.42 -13.48 0.99
C ALA A 177 -4.10 -11.98 0.83
N ALA A 178 -3.23 -11.62 -0.12
CA ALA A 178 -2.89 -10.23 -0.40
C ALA A 178 -4.12 -9.42 -0.85
N LEU A 179 -5.01 -10.00 -1.66
CA LEU A 179 -6.27 -9.35 -2.06
C LEU A 179 -7.28 -9.23 -0.91
N GLN A 180 -7.27 -10.16 0.05
CA GLN A 180 -8.08 -10.04 1.27
C GLN A 180 -7.62 -8.86 2.12
N ILE A 181 -6.30 -8.72 2.35
CA ILE A 181 -5.72 -7.58 3.07
C ILE A 181 -6.01 -6.28 2.33
N HIS A 182 -5.72 -6.22 1.02
CA HIS A 182 -6.04 -5.05 0.19
C HIS A 182 -7.49 -4.56 0.32
N SER A 183 -8.46 -5.47 0.42
CA SER A 183 -9.87 -5.10 0.61
C SER A 183 -10.19 -4.56 2.02
N VAL A 184 -9.39 -4.91 3.02
CA VAL A 184 -9.44 -4.36 4.38
C VAL A 184 -8.82 -2.97 4.37
N GLU A 185 -7.63 -2.79 3.78
CA GLU A 185 -6.99 -1.48 3.59
C GLU A 185 -7.94 -0.48 2.92
N ALA A 186 -8.63 -0.90 1.86
CA ALA A 186 -9.58 -0.02 1.16
C ALA A 186 -10.75 0.43 2.07
N ARG A 187 -11.17 -0.42 3.02
CA ARG A 187 -12.19 -0.07 4.02
C ARG A 187 -11.64 0.87 5.08
N HIS A 188 -10.40 0.68 5.51
CA HIS A 188 -9.72 1.60 6.43
C HIS A 188 -9.54 2.98 5.80
N ALA A 189 -8.99 3.06 4.58
CA ALA A 189 -8.84 4.29 3.79
C ALA A 189 -10.19 5.03 3.66
N SER A 190 -11.24 4.31 3.25
CA SER A 190 -12.59 4.85 3.12
C SER A 190 -13.15 5.38 4.45
N HIS A 191 -12.87 4.69 5.55
CA HIS A 191 -13.32 5.10 6.87
C HIS A 191 -12.57 6.33 7.38
N ILE A 192 -11.24 6.35 7.27
CA ILE A 192 -10.41 7.49 7.68
C ILE A 192 -10.76 8.76 6.88
N ARG A 193 -10.97 8.64 5.55
CA ARG A 193 -11.47 9.75 4.72
C ARG A 193 -12.78 10.33 5.24
N GLN A 194 -13.73 9.46 5.62
CA GLN A 194 -15.00 9.89 6.20
C GLN A 194 -14.83 10.51 7.60
N MET A 195 -13.91 9.99 8.41
CA MET A 195 -13.57 10.61 9.70
C MET A 195 -13.02 12.02 9.51
N ARG A 196 -12.09 12.23 8.57
CA ARG A 196 -11.58 13.57 8.22
C ARG A 196 -12.66 14.48 7.67
N ARG A 197 -13.51 13.97 6.79
CA ARG A 197 -14.68 14.71 6.29
C ARG A 197 -15.57 15.22 7.41
N ALA A 198 -15.83 14.39 8.43
CA ALA A 198 -16.60 14.77 9.61
C ALA A 198 -15.91 15.83 10.49
N ARG A 199 -14.59 15.98 10.40
CA ARG A 199 -13.84 17.08 11.04
C ARG A 199 -14.02 18.42 10.31
N GLY A 200 -14.33 18.39 9.02
CA GLY A 200 -14.52 19.58 8.18
C GLY A 200 -13.18 20.18 7.72
N GLY A 201 -13.13 21.51 7.60
CA GLY A 201 -11.94 22.23 7.12
C GLY A 201 -11.55 21.81 5.71
N GLY A 202 -10.25 21.62 5.46
CA GLY A 202 -9.72 21.20 4.15
C GLY A 202 -10.21 19.83 3.66
N ALA A 203 -10.82 19.01 4.54
CA ALA A 203 -11.34 17.69 4.19
C ALA A 203 -12.88 17.66 4.02
N ALA A 204 -13.58 18.80 4.12
CA ALA A 204 -15.06 18.84 4.16
C ALA A 204 -15.74 18.20 2.93
N ASP A 205 -15.08 18.28 1.77
CA ASP A 205 -15.60 17.77 0.50
C ASP A 205 -15.06 16.40 0.11
N GLN A 206 -14.20 15.80 0.96
CA GLN A 206 -13.62 14.50 0.67
C GLN A 206 -14.69 13.42 0.47
N LYS A 207 -14.43 12.54 -0.49
CA LYS A 207 -15.20 11.33 -0.70
C LYS A 207 -14.56 10.16 0.03
N PRO A 208 -15.30 9.05 0.24
CA PRO A 208 -14.74 7.81 0.79
C PRO A 208 -13.75 7.08 -0.16
N TRP A 209 -13.35 7.71 -1.26
CA TRP A 209 -12.45 7.26 -2.32
C TRP A 209 -11.74 8.49 -2.90
N ILE A 210 -10.72 8.30 -3.76
CA ILE A 210 -9.96 9.38 -4.39
C ILE A 210 -10.73 9.97 -5.59
N THR A 211 -10.62 11.28 -5.80
CA THR A 211 -11.16 11.97 -6.99
C THR A 211 -10.09 12.76 -7.70
N GLY A 212 -9.82 12.45 -8.97
CA GLY A 212 -8.82 13.17 -9.75
C GLY A 212 -7.42 12.87 -9.20
N SER A 213 -6.74 13.85 -8.62
CA SER A 213 -5.39 13.66 -8.04
C SER A 213 -5.45 13.73 -6.51
N ASN A 214 -4.61 14.57 -5.90
CA ASN A 214 -4.65 14.82 -4.46
C ASN A 214 -5.92 15.62 -4.10
N ASP A 215 -6.94 14.91 -3.61
CA ASP A 215 -8.21 15.48 -3.15
C ASP A 215 -8.27 15.68 -1.63
N THR A 216 -7.12 15.62 -0.95
CA THR A 216 -7.10 15.44 0.50
C THR A 216 -7.25 16.69 1.34
N GLY A 217 -6.94 17.84 0.74
CA GLY A 217 -6.76 19.09 1.47
C GLY A 217 -5.58 19.10 2.45
N ILE A 218 -4.70 18.09 2.44
CA ILE A 218 -3.47 18.05 3.26
C ILE A 218 -2.39 18.97 2.66
N GLY A 219 -2.40 19.12 1.33
CA GLY A 219 -1.44 19.91 0.56
C GLY A 219 -0.45 19.05 -0.21
N ALA A 220 0.48 19.70 -0.91
CA ALA A 220 1.36 19.06 -1.90
C ALA A 220 2.32 18.00 -1.32
N VAL A 221 2.52 18.01 0.00
CA VAL A 221 3.41 17.07 0.70
C VAL A 221 2.98 15.60 0.53
N VAL A 222 1.69 15.35 0.28
CA VAL A 222 1.15 14.01 0.02
C VAL A 222 0.88 13.73 -1.46
N ASP A 223 1.21 14.66 -2.39
CA ASP A 223 1.01 14.44 -3.83
C ASP A 223 1.59 13.12 -4.37
N PRO A 224 2.78 12.64 -3.90
CA PRO A 224 3.31 11.36 -4.34
C PRO A 224 2.37 10.17 -4.10
N ILE A 225 1.52 10.24 -3.07
CA ILE A 225 0.54 9.20 -2.71
C ILE A 225 -0.63 9.15 -3.70
N TYR A 226 -0.81 10.17 -4.54
CA TYR A 226 -1.91 10.27 -5.52
C TYR A 226 -1.41 10.29 -6.96
N ALA A 227 -0.12 10.01 -7.18
CA ALA A 227 0.46 9.96 -8.51
C ALA A 227 -0.25 8.91 -9.39
N GLY A 228 -0.87 9.35 -10.47
CA GLY A 228 -1.57 8.49 -11.43
C GLY A 228 -3.09 8.40 -11.22
N GLU A 229 -3.64 8.82 -10.08
CA GLU A 229 -5.09 8.74 -9.79
C GLU A 229 -5.96 9.53 -10.78
N ASN A 230 -5.37 10.51 -11.47
CA ASN A 230 -6.06 11.29 -12.49
C ASN A 230 -6.22 10.54 -13.83
N ASN A 231 -5.89 9.25 -13.86
CA ASN A 231 -6.01 8.40 -15.03
C ASN A 231 -7.49 8.17 -15.41
N VAL A 232 -7.81 8.47 -16.65
CA VAL A 232 -9.13 8.21 -17.24
C VAL A 232 -9.12 7.06 -18.24
N THR A 233 -7.97 6.43 -18.48
CA THR A 233 -7.82 5.35 -19.46
C THR A 233 -7.53 4.03 -18.77
N GLN A 234 -8.42 3.05 -18.95
CA GLN A 234 -8.25 1.70 -18.39
C GLN A 234 -8.13 0.69 -19.52
N ALA A 235 -7.08 -0.12 -19.52
CA ALA A 235 -6.82 -1.12 -20.57
C ALA A 235 -6.92 -0.55 -22.01
N GLY A 236 -6.47 0.71 -22.21
CA GLY A 236 -6.53 1.40 -23.50
C GLY A 236 -7.89 2.04 -23.84
N VAL A 237 -8.88 1.96 -22.94
CA VAL A 237 -10.20 2.57 -23.10
C VAL A 237 -10.29 3.85 -22.27
N ASP A 238 -10.48 4.98 -22.94
CA ASP A 238 -10.81 6.25 -22.27
C ASP A 238 -12.26 6.19 -21.76
N ILE A 239 -12.39 6.14 -20.44
CA ILE A 239 -13.67 5.99 -19.74
C ILE A 239 -14.58 7.21 -19.97
N THR A 240 -14.02 8.40 -20.21
CA THR A 240 -14.83 9.61 -20.44
C THR A 240 -15.57 9.58 -21.79
N ASN A 241 -15.09 8.76 -22.72
CA ASN A 241 -15.75 8.54 -24.00
C ASN A 241 -16.93 7.54 -23.92
N LEU A 242 -17.10 6.84 -22.79
CA LEU A 242 -18.20 5.91 -22.59
C LEU A 242 -19.50 6.65 -22.29
N SER A 243 -20.61 6.05 -22.71
CA SER A 243 -21.96 6.54 -22.39
C SER A 243 -22.37 6.08 -20.99
N GLY A 244 -22.85 7.00 -20.17
CA GLY A 244 -23.44 6.76 -18.86
C GLY A 244 -24.89 7.24 -18.78
N PRO A 245 -25.57 7.04 -17.63
CA PRO A 245 -27.00 7.35 -17.47
C PRO A 245 -27.39 8.82 -17.71
N MET A 246 -26.44 9.76 -17.57
CA MET A 246 -26.66 11.21 -17.69
C MET A 246 -25.87 11.84 -18.85
N GLY A 247 -25.47 11.04 -19.85
CA GLY A 247 -24.57 11.47 -20.93
C GLY A 247 -23.19 10.83 -20.78
N LYS A 248 -22.14 11.51 -21.26
CA LYS A 248 -20.76 10.99 -21.12
C LYS A 248 -20.34 10.90 -19.65
N ILE A 249 -19.55 9.88 -19.32
CA ILE A 249 -18.98 9.75 -17.98
C ILE A 249 -18.04 10.94 -17.72
N SER A 250 -18.22 11.63 -16.60
CA SER A 250 -17.37 12.77 -16.24
C SER A 250 -15.97 12.31 -15.82
N THR A 251 -14.97 13.18 -15.92
CA THR A 251 -13.61 12.90 -15.42
C THR A 251 -13.60 12.47 -13.94
N ASN A 252 -14.43 13.11 -13.11
CA ASN A 252 -14.55 12.70 -11.71
C ASN A 252 -15.09 11.28 -11.59
N ALA A 253 -16.19 10.95 -12.28
CA ALA A 253 -16.73 9.59 -12.23
C ALA A 253 -15.74 8.54 -12.79
N ALA A 254 -14.99 8.89 -13.84
CA ALA A 254 -13.97 8.02 -14.41
C ALA A 254 -12.86 7.70 -13.40
N THR A 255 -12.26 8.72 -12.79
CA THR A 255 -11.18 8.56 -11.80
C THR A 255 -11.65 7.89 -10.52
N GLN A 256 -12.84 8.23 -10.02
CA GLN A 256 -13.44 7.62 -8.82
C GLN A 256 -13.77 6.12 -8.98
N SER A 257 -13.77 5.59 -10.19
CA SER A 257 -14.13 4.19 -10.45
C SER A 257 -12.96 3.22 -10.31
N PHE A 258 -11.73 3.71 -10.14
CA PHE A 258 -10.52 2.90 -10.09
C PHE A 258 -9.50 3.48 -9.11
N ASP A 259 -9.01 2.67 -8.17
CA ASP A 259 -7.82 3.03 -7.40
C ASP A 259 -6.57 2.68 -8.21
N GLU A 260 -5.62 3.58 -8.43
CA GLU A 260 -4.45 3.31 -9.27
C GLU A 260 -3.29 2.73 -8.46
N PRO A 261 -2.55 1.73 -8.96
CA PRO A 261 -1.42 1.18 -8.24
C PRO A 261 -0.26 2.18 -8.15
N LEU A 262 0.56 2.05 -7.10
CA LEU A 262 1.90 2.64 -7.07
C LEU A 262 2.96 1.60 -7.39
N SER A 263 4.08 2.05 -7.97
CA SER A 263 5.27 1.21 -8.04
C SER A 263 5.84 1.00 -6.63
N ALA A 264 6.52 -0.13 -6.41
CA ALA A 264 7.16 -0.39 -5.13
C ALA A 264 8.20 0.69 -4.77
N GLU A 265 8.93 1.23 -5.75
CA GLU A 265 9.89 2.32 -5.52
C GLU A 265 9.17 3.57 -4.99
N ALA A 266 8.04 3.96 -5.59
CA ALA A 266 7.27 5.12 -5.13
C ALA A 266 6.77 4.91 -3.69
N VAL A 267 6.25 3.73 -3.38
CA VAL A 267 5.78 3.41 -2.03
C VAL A 267 6.93 3.41 -1.02
N LEU A 268 8.08 2.81 -1.36
CA LEU A 268 9.24 2.77 -0.47
C LEU A 268 9.81 4.17 -0.23
N ASN A 269 9.76 5.06 -1.22
CA ASN A 269 10.13 6.47 -1.04
C ASN A 269 9.15 7.20 -0.10
N ILE A 270 7.85 6.93 -0.20
CA ILE A 270 6.82 7.51 0.68
C ILE A 270 6.99 6.98 2.11
N ALA A 271 7.02 5.66 2.30
CA ALA A 271 7.17 5.03 3.61
C ALA A 271 8.53 5.32 4.24
N GLY A 272 9.57 5.46 3.42
CA GLY A 272 10.94 5.78 3.84
C GLY A 272 11.06 7.12 4.56
N LEU A 273 10.15 8.07 4.33
CA LEU A 273 10.08 9.33 5.08
C LEU A 273 9.90 9.11 6.59
N PHE A 274 9.31 7.97 6.97
CA PHE A 274 8.94 7.63 8.33
C PHE A 274 9.86 6.58 8.95
N ILE A 275 10.88 6.09 8.23
CA ILE A 275 11.81 5.08 8.75
C ILE A 275 13.10 5.78 9.20
N LYS A 276 13.51 5.53 10.44
CA LYS A 276 14.79 6.05 10.93
C LYS A 276 15.96 5.36 10.23
N ALA A 277 16.92 6.18 9.86
CA ALA A 277 18.26 5.80 9.42
C ALA A 277 18.97 4.89 10.44
#